data_AF-A0A3D3A4C3-F1
#
_entry.id   AF-A0A3D3A4C3-F1
#
_cell.length_a   1.000
_cell.length_b   1.000
_cell.length_c   1.000
_cell.angle_alpha   90.00
_cell.angle_beta   90.00
_cell.angle_gamma   90.00
#
_symmetry.space_group_name_H-M   'P 1'
#
loop_
_entity.id
_entity.type
_entity.pdbx_description
1 polymer ?
#
loop_
_entity_poly.entity_id
_entity_poly.type
_entity_poly.pdbx_seq_one_letter_code
_entity_poly.pdbx_strand_id
1 'polypeptide(L)'
;MNAYAAGPFLSQIDFPEDLRAKFKPEELQQVSDELRQFIVDVVSEKGGHFGASLGVVELTVALHYVFNTPEDQIVWDVGHQAYGHKILTGRRERFHTNRQYNGISGFPKRSESEYDTFGVGHSSTSVS
;
A
#
# COMPACT_ATOMS: atom_id res chain seq x y z
N MET A 1 5.17 21.48 2.02
CA MET A 1 3.74 21.20 1.71
C MET A 1 3.69 19.84 1.07
N ASN A 2 2.84 18.93 1.57
CA ASN A 2 2.69 17.61 0.96
C ASN A 2 1.91 17.79 -0.35
N ALA A 3 2.51 17.44 -1.49
CA ALA A 3 1.90 17.65 -2.81
C ALA A 3 0.67 16.77 -3.03
N TYR A 4 0.54 15.69 -2.26
CA TYR A 4 -0.54 14.71 -2.36
C TYR A 4 -1.25 14.65 -1.00
N ALA A 5 -2.47 15.18 -0.94
CA ALA A 5 -3.27 15.17 0.27
C ALA A 5 -3.97 13.82 0.41
N ALA A 6 -3.82 13.17 1.56
CA ALA A 6 -4.65 12.03 1.91
C ALA A 6 -6.03 12.53 2.35
N GLY A 7 -7.08 11.79 2.01
CA GLY A 7 -8.43 12.10 2.46
C GLY A 7 -8.58 11.99 3.99
N PRO A 8 -9.75 12.40 4.54
CA PRO A 8 -9.97 12.42 5.98
C PRO A 8 -9.80 11.07 6.69
N PHE A 9 -10.06 9.95 6.02
CA PHE A 9 -9.93 8.62 6.62
C PHE A 9 -8.50 8.09 6.43
N LEU A 10 -7.98 8.16 5.21
CA LEU A 10 -6.63 7.70 4.89
C LEU A 10 -5.55 8.47 5.66
N SER A 11 -5.76 9.76 5.93
CA SER A 11 -4.84 10.59 6.72
C SER A 11 -4.69 10.15 8.18
N GLN A 12 -5.63 9.35 8.69
CA GLN A 12 -5.58 8.80 10.06
C GLN A 12 -4.87 7.45 10.13
N ILE A 13 -4.41 6.90 9.00
CA ILE A 13 -3.77 5.59 8.90
C ILE A 13 -2.30 5.78 8.54
N ASP A 14 -1.43 5.46 9.48
CA ASP A 14 -0.01 5.32 9.24
C ASP A 14 0.40 3.85 9.21
N PHE A 15 -0.21 3.00 10.05
CA PHE A 15 0.02 1.55 10.07
C PHE A 15 -1.29 0.73 10.06
N PRO A 16 -1.25 -0.57 9.74
CA PRO A 16 -2.44 -1.41 9.71
C PRO A 16 -3.22 -1.49 11.04
N GLU A 17 -2.55 -1.27 12.17
CA GLU A 17 -3.22 -1.16 13.47
C GLU A 17 -4.21 0.00 13.52
N ASP A 18 -3.89 1.15 12.93
CA ASP A 18 -4.81 2.30 12.85
C ASP A 18 -6.08 1.93 12.08
N LEU A 19 -5.92 1.19 10.99
CA LEU A 19 -7.02 0.73 10.16
C LEU A 19 -7.98 -0.17 10.97
N ARG A 20 -7.44 -1.06 11.82
CA ARG A 20 -8.23 -1.96 12.68
C ARG A 20 -8.85 -1.27 13.89
N ALA A 21 -8.14 -0.33 14.49
CA ALA A 21 -8.55 0.33 15.73
C ALA A 21 -9.53 1.48 15.52
N LYS A 22 -9.43 2.21 14.39
CA LYS A 22 -10.16 3.47 14.17
C LYS A 22 -11.40 3.31 13.28
N PHE A 23 -11.50 2.25 12.49
CA PHE A 23 -12.55 2.10 11.48
C PHE A 23 -13.37 0.82 11.66
N LYS A 24 -14.66 0.95 11.38
CA LYS A 24 -15.59 -0.18 11.31
C LYS A 24 -15.66 -0.77 9.90
N PRO A 25 -16.14 -2.02 9.73
CA PRO A 25 -16.24 -2.65 8.42
C PRO A 25 -17.00 -1.81 7.37
N GLU A 26 -18.07 -1.13 7.77
CA GLU A 26 -18.87 -0.25 6.91
C GLU A 26 -18.10 1.00 6.41
N GLU A 27 -17.02 1.39 7.09
CA GLU A 27 -16.18 2.54 6.75
C GLU A 27 -15.03 2.18 5.80
N LEU A 28 -14.74 0.89 5.61
CA LEU A 28 -13.61 0.42 4.80
C LEU A 28 -13.76 0.73 3.30
N GLN A 29 -14.99 0.91 2.82
CA GLN A 29 -15.23 1.38 1.46
C GLN A 29 -14.67 2.80 1.28
N GLN A 30 -14.94 3.69 2.24
CA GLN A 30 -14.42 5.06 2.20
C GLN A 30 -12.88 5.08 2.28
N VAL A 31 -12.28 4.23 3.13
CA VAL A 31 -10.81 4.07 3.17
C VAL A 31 -10.28 3.64 1.80
N SER A 32 -10.94 2.68 1.15
CA SER A 32 -10.55 2.18 -0.17
C SER A 32 -10.65 3.27 -1.24
N ASP A 33 -11.70 4.07 -1.23
CA ASP A 33 -11.89 5.16 -2.19
C ASP A 33 -10.83 6.25 -2.04
N GLU A 34 -10.49 6.62 -0.81
CA GLU A 34 -9.43 7.59 -0.53
C GLU A 34 -8.04 7.05 -0.88
N LEU A 35 -7.78 5.76 -0.59
CA LEU A 35 -6.54 5.10 -0.98
C LEU A 35 -6.38 5.05 -2.50
N ARG A 36 -7.46 4.71 -3.20
CA ARG A 36 -7.53 4.73 -4.67
C ARG A 36 -7.21 6.11 -5.21
N GLN A 37 -7.87 7.15 -4.70
CA GLN A 37 -7.65 8.52 -5.17
C GLN A 37 -6.21 8.96 -4.92
N PHE A 38 -5.65 8.67 -3.74
CA PHE A 38 -4.26 8.98 -3.42
C PHE A 38 -3.27 8.29 -4.38
N ILE A 39 -3.50 7.02 -4.73
CA ILE A 39 -2.68 6.32 -5.74
C ILE A 39 -2.80 7.03 -7.10
N VAL A 40 -4.01 7.43 -7.50
CA VAL A 40 -4.24 8.13 -8.77
C VAL A 40 -3.48 9.46 -8.81
N ASP A 41 -3.59 10.26 -7.75
CA ASP A 41 -2.94 11.57 -7.66
C ASP A 41 -1.42 11.46 -7.81
N VAL A 42 -0.80 10.51 -7.10
CA VAL A 42 0.66 10.32 -7.16
C VAL A 42 1.11 9.73 -8.49
N VAL A 43 0.44 8.67 -8.96
CA VAL A 43 0.90 7.91 -10.14
C VAL A 43 0.60 8.65 -11.45
N SER A 44 -0.43 9.50 -11.49
CA SER A 44 -0.71 10.33 -12.67
C SER A 44 0.41 11.32 -12.99
N GLU A 45 1.14 11.80 -11.97
CA GLU A 45 2.28 12.70 -12.15
C GLU A 45 3.64 11.98 -12.22
N LYS A 46 3.83 10.90 -11.45
CA LYS A 46 5.13 10.22 -11.31
C LYS A 46 5.29 8.96 -12.16
N GLY A 47 4.20 8.45 -12.72
CA GLY A 47 4.18 7.16 -13.43
C GLY A 47 4.34 5.95 -12.51
N GLY A 48 4.21 4.75 -13.09
CA GLY A 48 4.32 3.48 -12.37
C GLY A 48 3.19 2.50 -12.69
N HIS A 49 3.07 1.44 -11.88
CA HIS A 49 2.10 0.37 -12.07
C HIS A 49 0.69 0.78 -11.61
N PHE A 50 -0.01 1.50 -12.50
CA PHE A 50 -1.32 2.08 -12.25
C PHE A 50 -2.43 1.04 -12.14
N GLY A 51 -2.79 0.37 -13.25
CA GLY A 51 -3.96 -0.51 -13.30
C GLY A 51 -3.89 -1.70 -12.33
N ALA A 52 -2.71 -2.32 -12.18
CA ALA A 52 -2.53 -3.44 -11.27
C ALA A 52 -2.78 -3.05 -9.80
N SER A 53 -2.29 -1.88 -9.39
CA SER A 53 -2.49 -1.38 -8.02
C SER A 53 -3.94 -1.00 -7.74
N LEU A 54 -4.62 -0.37 -8.72
CA LEU A 54 -6.03 0.02 -8.56
C LEU A 54 -6.97 -1.19 -8.48
N GLY A 55 -6.61 -2.30 -9.14
CA GLY A 55 -7.40 -3.54 -9.14
C GLY A 55 -7.38 -4.33 -7.83
N VAL A 56 -6.52 -3.98 -6.87
CA VAL A 56 -6.37 -4.70 -5.60
C VAL A 56 -6.53 -3.81 -4.37
N VAL A 57 -7.06 -2.58 -4.51
CA VAL A 57 -7.21 -1.63 -3.41
C VAL A 57 -8.05 -2.22 -2.27
N GLU A 58 -9.26 -2.68 -2.56
CA GLU A 58 -10.17 -3.27 -1.58
C GLU A 58 -9.58 -4.53 -0.95
N LEU A 59 -8.93 -5.38 -1.76
CA LEU A 59 -8.24 -6.56 -1.27
C LEU A 59 -7.15 -6.19 -0.27
N THR A 60 -6.36 -5.16 -0.59
CA THR A 60 -5.27 -4.71 0.27
C THR A 60 -5.78 -4.17 1.61
N VAL A 61 -6.85 -3.37 1.58
CA VAL A 61 -7.52 -2.86 2.78
C VAL A 61 -8.07 -4.02 3.62
N ALA A 62 -8.80 -4.94 3.00
CA ALA A 62 -9.39 -6.09 3.68
C ALA A 62 -8.32 -6.99 4.33
N LEU A 63 -7.22 -7.27 3.63
CA LEU A 63 -6.13 -8.07 4.18
C LEU A 63 -5.50 -7.41 5.41
N HIS A 64 -5.18 -6.12 5.35
CA HIS A 64 -4.60 -5.41 6.50
C HIS A 64 -5.59 -5.16 7.65
N TYR A 65 -6.89 -5.16 7.34
CA TYR A 65 -7.94 -5.09 8.36
C TYR A 65 -8.10 -6.42 9.12
N VAL A 66 -8.03 -7.56 8.41
CA VAL A 66 -8.29 -8.87 9.01
C VAL A 66 -7.04 -9.49 9.63
N PHE A 67 -5.88 -9.35 8.98
CA PHE A 67 -4.63 -9.96 9.44
C PHE A 67 -3.83 -9.02 10.36
N ASN A 68 -3.17 -9.60 11.37
CA ASN A 68 -2.30 -8.88 12.29
C ASN A 68 -0.88 -8.72 11.72
N THR A 69 -0.76 -8.04 10.58
CA THR A 69 0.58 -7.76 10.00
C THR A 69 1.37 -6.81 10.92
N PRO A 70 2.69 -7.02 11.11
CA PRO A 70 3.56 -7.94 10.37
C PRO A 70 3.72 -9.35 10.99
N GLU A 71 3.04 -9.67 12.10
CA GLU A 71 3.06 -11.02 12.68
C GLU A 71 2.49 -12.04 11.68
N ASP A 72 1.32 -11.71 11.12
CA ASP A 72 0.79 -12.40 9.96
C ASP A 72 1.51 -11.92 8.70
N GLN A 73 1.93 -12.87 7.87
CA GLN A 73 2.73 -12.59 6.69
C GLN A 73 1.86 -12.48 5.44
N ILE A 74 1.86 -11.30 4.80
CA ILE A 74 1.26 -11.08 3.48
C ILE A 74 2.37 -11.09 2.42
N VAL A 75 2.23 -11.96 1.42
CA VAL A 75 3.14 -12.06 0.28
C VAL A 75 2.44 -11.57 -0.99
N TRP A 76 3.08 -10.65 -1.72
CA TRP A 76 2.59 -10.18 -3.01
C TRP A 76 3.47 -10.74 -4.13
N ASP A 77 2.93 -11.60 -5.00
CA ASP A 77 3.68 -12.09 -6.17
C ASP A 77 3.95 -10.96 -7.18
N VAL A 78 5.16 -10.91 -7.75
CA VAL A 78 5.72 -9.78 -8.51
C VAL A 78 5.83 -8.48 -7.71
N GLY A 79 4.74 -8.02 -7.10
CA GLY A 79 4.69 -6.87 -6.19
C GLY A 79 4.24 -5.55 -6.83
N HIS A 80 4.03 -5.51 -8.14
CA HIS A 80 3.64 -4.31 -8.87
C HIS A 80 2.23 -3.77 -8.53
N GLN A 81 1.41 -4.59 -7.87
CA GLN A 81 0.09 -4.28 -7.36
C GLN A 81 0.10 -3.77 -5.91
N ALA A 82 1.25 -3.82 -5.23
CA ALA A 82 1.36 -3.59 -3.79
C ALA A 82 1.51 -2.11 -3.38
N TYR A 83 1.02 -1.16 -4.19
CA TYR A 83 1.10 0.26 -3.82
C TYR A 83 0.23 0.60 -2.62
N GLY A 84 -1.02 0.08 -2.59
CA GLY A 84 -1.89 0.22 -1.44
C GLY A 84 -1.26 -0.35 -0.16
N HIS A 85 -0.58 -1.50 -0.29
CA HIS A 85 0.14 -2.14 0.81
C HIS A 85 1.24 -1.21 1.35
N LYS A 86 2.08 -0.63 0.48
CA LYS A 86 3.12 0.32 0.89
C LYS A 86 2.52 1.53 1.62
N ILE A 87 1.45 2.10 1.08
CA ILE A 87 0.79 3.29 1.65
C ILE A 87 0.26 3.00 3.07
N LEU A 88 -0.43 1.87 3.28
CA LEU A 88 -1.03 1.49 4.56
C LEU A 88 -0.03 0.95 5.61
N THR A 89 1.26 0.86 5.26
CA THR A 89 2.32 0.29 6.11
C THR A 89 3.48 1.27 6.31
N GLY A 90 3.13 2.51 6.66
CA GLY A 90 4.06 3.55 7.12
C GLY A 90 4.76 4.33 6.00
N ARG A 91 4.40 4.12 4.72
CA ARG A 91 5.13 4.73 3.59
C ARG A 91 4.32 5.75 2.79
N ARG A 92 3.10 6.09 3.22
CA ARG A 92 2.24 7.10 2.57
C ARG A 92 2.98 8.41 2.26
N GLU A 93 3.65 9.01 3.24
CA GLU A 93 4.32 10.31 3.06
C GLU A 93 5.47 10.26 2.06
N ARG A 94 6.17 9.13 1.97
CA ARG A 94 7.31 8.93 1.07
C ARG A 94 6.90 8.32 -0.28
N PHE A 95 5.62 8.00 -0.46
CA PHE A 95 5.13 7.27 -1.63
C PHE A 95 5.37 8.02 -2.95
N HIS A 96 5.39 9.36 -2.91
CA HIS A 96 5.75 10.19 -4.07
C HIS A 96 7.17 9.95 -4.63
N THR A 97 8.05 9.29 -3.87
CA THR A 97 9.41 8.90 -4.29
C THR A 97 9.46 7.53 -4.97
N ASN A 98 8.32 6.85 -5.10
CA ASN A 98 8.25 5.51 -5.65
C ASN A 98 8.90 5.41 -7.03
N ARG A 99 9.78 4.42 -7.20
CA ARG A 99 10.59 4.16 -8.42
C ARG A 99 11.59 5.25 -8.79
N GLN A 100 11.83 6.24 -7.92
CA GLN A 100 12.86 7.24 -8.13
C GLN A 100 14.20 6.78 -7.54
N TYR A 101 15.30 7.31 -8.06
CA TYR A 101 16.62 7.09 -7.47
C TYR A 101 16.63 7.57 -6.00
N ASN A 102 17.15 6.73 -5.10
CA ASN A 102 17.10 6.92 -3.64
C ASN A 102 15.68 7.03 -3.03
N GLY A 103 14.64 6.74 -3.81
CA GLY A 103 13.26 6.63 -3.34
C GLY A 103 12.88 5.21 -2.92
N ILE A 104 11.58 4.99 -2.68
CA ILE A 104 11.06 3.65 -2.36
C ILE A 104 10.96 2.78 -3.63
N SER A 105 11.12 1.47 -3.45
CA SER A 105 11.03 0.48 -4.51
C SER A 105 9.59 0.38 -5.04
N GLY A 106 9.47 0.16 -6.36
CA GLY A 106 8.20 -0.14 -7.03
C GLY A 106 7.60 -1.51 -6.69
N PHE A 107 8.32 -2.32 -5.92
CA PHE A 107 7.94 -3.66 -5.48
C PHE A 107 8.25 -3.80 -3.98
N PRO A 108 7.59 -4.72 -3.23
CA PRO A 108 7.98 -5.08 -1.89
C PRO A 108 9.46 -5.47 -1.80
N LYS A 109 10.15 -4.89 -0.83
CA LYS A 109 11.58 -5.05 -0.57
C LYS A 109 11.80 -5.18 0.93
N ARG A 110 12.21 -6.37 1.40
CA ARG A 110 12.45 -6.68 2.83
C ARG A 110 13.29 -5.65 3.59
N SER A 111 14.29 -5.05 2.94
CA SER A 111 15.14 -4.04 3.56
C SER A 111 14.49 -2.66 3.67
N GLU A 112 13.32 -2.45 3.08
CA GLU A 112 12.56 -1.19 3.08
C GLU A 112 11.49 -1.16 4.17
N SER A 113 10.88 -2.31 4.50
CA SER A 113 9.80 -2.42 5.49
C SER A 113 9.69 -3.84 6.03
N GLU A 114 9.37 -3.97 7.32
CA GLU A 114 9.03 -5.26 7.95
C GLU A 114 7.75 -5.90 7.39
N TYR A 115 6.89 -5.09 6.76
CA TYR A 115 5.65 -5.56 6.12
C TYR A 115 5.90 -6.18 4.74
N ASP A 116 7.08 -5.95 4.14
CA ASP A 116 7.48 -6.53 2.85
C ASP A 116 8.11 -7.90 3.09
N THR A 117 7.29 -8.90 3.42
CA THR A 117 7.71 -10.24 3.90
C THR A 117 8.64 -11.00 2.94
N PHE A 118 8.49 -10.79 1.62
CA PHE A 118 9.30 -11.41 0.59
C PHE A 118 9.73 -10.38 -0.47
N GLY A 119 11.00 -10.44 -0.87
CA GLY A 119 11.53 -9.56 -1.91
C GLY A 119 11.17 -10.10 -3.29
N VAL A 120 10.47 -9.31 -4.09
CA VAL A 120 9.90 -9.76 -5.37
C VAL A 120 10.30 -8.89 -6.55
N GLY A 121 10.08 -9.44 -7.75
CA GLY A 121 10.26 -8.76 -9.04
C GLY A 121 9.96 -9.71 -10.20
N HIS A 122 10.42 -10.96 -10.11
CA HIS A 122 9.96 -12.05 -10.98
C HIS A 122 8.63 -12.62 -10.48
N SER A 123 7.83 -13.15 -11.40
CA SER A 123 6.54 -13.78 -11.09
C SER A 123 6.70 -15.22 -10.62
N SER A 124 5.64 -15.75 -10.01
CA SER A 124 5.48 -17.17 -9.63
C SER A 124 6.44 -17.62 -8.52
N THR A 125 6.80 -16.72 -7.62
CA THR A 125 7.72 -16.99 -6.49
C THR A 125 7.04 -17.00 -5.13
N SER A 126 5.74 -16.68 -5.06
CA SER A 126 5.02 -16.53 -3.79
C SER A 126 4.62 -17.83 -3.07
N VAL A 127 4.44 -18.94 -3.78
CA VAL A 127 3.88 -20.20 -3.22
C VAL A 127 4.94 -21.27 -2.93
N SER A 128 6.15 -21.11 -3.48
CA SER A 128 7.21 -22.14 -3.50
C SER A 128 7.70 -22.60 -2.13
#